data_AF-A0A9Q7XQ79-F1
#
_entry.id   AF-A0A9Q7XQ79-F1
#
_cell.length_a   1.000
_cell.length_b   1.000
_cell.length_c   1.000
_cell.angle_alpha   90.00
_cell.angle_beta   90.00
_cell.angle_gamma   90.00
#
_symmetry.space_group_name_H-M   'P 1'
#
loop_
_entity.id
_entity.type
_entity.pdbx_description
1 polymer ?
#
loop_
_entity_poly.entity_id
_entity_poly.type
_entity_poly.pdbx_seq_one_letter_code
_entity_poly.pdbx_strand_id
1 'polypeptide(L)'
;MAPSNSNNSPSAALPEHCYYCFAVIEHELNPTSHPTPTPPFDDEGQEYPLFVTWNILTHSSVGKPACSPASRPTPRLRGCIGTFEAYPLAQGLAEYASISAFKDGRFPAITQAELPRLECGVSLLTGFEECDDYLDWQVGTHGIYIHLPNPALAPKSLLAGGNQDSASSRSSTPAVTCRFARSEASGPAVLTATYLPDVIPDQGWTKVEAIDSAMRKAGFDGKITEDIRRSLRVRRYRSDKVERRYAEYVAWKQGQ
;
A
#
# COMPACT_ATOMS: atom_id res chain seq x y z
N MET A 1 -3.26 -25.45 -35.25
CA MET A 1 -4.08 -24.40 -34.62
C MET A 1 -3.30 -23.87 -33.42
N ALA A 2 -2.67 -22.70 -33.56
CA ALA A 2 -2.03 -22.03 -32.44
C ALA A 2 -3.09 -21.20 -31.70
N PRO A 3 -3.12 -21.19 -30.36
CA PRO A 3 -3.96 -20.24 -29.65
C PRO A 3 -3.22 -18.90 -29.62
N SER A 4 -3.69 -17.97 -30.44
CA SER A 4 -3.48 -16.54 -30.28
C SER A 4 -4.23 -16.07 -29.03
N ASN A 5 -3.51 -15.89 -27.92
CA ASN A 5 -4.02 -15.18 -26.74
C ASN A 5 -3.17 -13.92 -26.51
N SER A 6 -3.46 -12.90 -27.31
CA SER A 6 -3.06 -11.51 -27.03
C SER A 6 -4.17 -10.85 -26.20
N ASN A 7 -4.22 -11.15 -24.91
CA ASN A 7 -4.92 -10.29 -23.94
C ASN A 7 -3.93 -9.26 -23.43
N ASN A 8 -3.53 -8.34 -24.30
CA ASN A 8 -2.74 -7.18 -23.89
C ASN A 8 -3.73 -6.05 -23.57
N SER A 9 -4.44 -6.18 -22.44
CA SER A 9 -5.17 -5.04 -21.90
C SER A 9 -4.16 -3.92 -21.68
N PRO A 10 -4.44 -2.67 -22.12
CA PRO A 10 -3.53 -1.57 -21.89
C PRO A 10 -3.33 -1.40 -20.38
N SER A 11 -2.07 -1.26 -19.95
CA SER A 11 -1.76 -1.02 -18.53
C SER A 11 -2.36 0.32 -18.11
N ALA A 12 -3.03 0.35 -16.95
CA ALA A 12 -3.57 1.60 -16.42
C ALA A 12 -2.45 2.59 -16.05
N ALA A 13 -1.25 2.10 -15.73
CA ALA A 13 -0.11 2.92 -15.36
C ALA A 13 0.73 3.28 -16.60
N LEU A 14 0.68 4.57 -16.98
CA LEU A 14 1.38 5.09 -18.15
C LEU A 14 2.72 5.77 -17.79
N PRO A 15 3.73 5.75 -18.67
CA PRO A 15 5.00 6.47 -18.48
C PRO A 15 4.82 7.95 -18.13
N GLU A 16 3.81 8.58 -18.72
CA GLU A 16 3.41 9.97 -18.54
C GLU A 16 3.06 10.28 -17.08
N HIS A 17 2.57 9.30 -16.31
CA HIS A 17 2.31 9.46 -14.88
C HIS A 17 3.61 9.73 -14.11
N CYS A 18 4.68 8.98 -14.40
CA CYS A 18 5.99 9.23 -13.81
C CYS A 18 6.57 10.58 -14.23
N TYR A 19 6.39 10.97 -15.50
CA TYR A 19 6.85 12.26 -16.01
C TYR A 19 6.14 13.43 -15.33
N TYR A 20 4.84 13.28 -15.06
CA TYR A 20 4.09 14.25 -14.29
C TYR A 20 4.59 14.37 -12.85
N CYS A 21 4.85 13.24 -12.18
CA CYS A 21 5.46 13.25 -10.84
C CYS A 21 6.83 13.96 -10.82
N PHE A 22 7.67 13.77 -11.85
CA PHE A 22 8.93 14.50 -11.98
C PHE A 22 8.72 16.01 -12.14
N ALA A 23 7.78 16.42 -13.00
CA ALA A 23 7.46 17.83 -13.19
C ALA A 23 6.98 18.51 -11.89
N VAL A 24 6.22 17.78 -11.06
CA VAL A 24 5.77 18.25 -9.74
C VAL A 24 6.94 18.50 -8.80
N ILE A 25 7.86 17.54 -8.65
CA ILE A 25 8.99 17.74 -7.74
C ILE A 25 10.01 18.77 -8.28
N GLU A 26 10.17 18.91 -9.60
CA GLU A 26 10.97 19.99 -10.20
C GLU A 26 10.40 21.37 -9.86
N HIS A 27 9.08 21.52 -9.97
CA HIS A 27 8.39 22.76 -9.60
C HIS A 27 8.55 23.06 -8.11
N GLU A 28 8.38 22.08 -7.23
CA GLU A 28 8.54 22.31 -5.78
C GLU A 28 9.97 22.66 -5.38
N LEU A 29 10.98 22.09 -6.06
CA LEU A 29 12.38 22.42 -5.82
C LEU A 29 12.77 23.81 -6.32
N ASN A 30 12.16 24.27 -7.44
CA ASN A 30 12.39 25.61 -7.98
C ASN A 30 11.09 26.27 -8.48
N PRO A 31 10.24 26.79 -7.59
CA PRO A 31 8.92 27.32 -7.97
C PRO A 31 8.98 28.55 -8.87
N THR A 32 10.08 29.29 -8.85
CA THR A 32 10.27 30.50 -9.67
C THR A 32 10.72 30.21 -11.09
N SER A 33 11.36 29.06 -11.34
CA SER A 33 11.89 28.69 -12.66
C SER A 33 10.97 27.76 -13.44
N HIS A 34 10.00 27.13 -12.78
CA HIS A 34 9.08 26.18 -13.41
C HIS A 34 7.62 26.60 -13.16
N PRO A 35 6.78 26.68 -14.21
CA PRO A 35 5.35 26.90 -14.02
C PRO A 35 4.72 25.70 -13.30
N THR A 36 3.54 25.92 -12.72
CA THR A 36 2.75 24.83 -12.14
C THR A 36 2.51 23.76 -13.21
N PRO A 37 2.87 22.49 -12.93
CA PRO A 37 2.81 21.44 -13.93
C PRO A 37 1.37 21.03 -14.22
N THR A 38 1.05 20.91 -15.50
CA THR A 38 -0.22 20.35 -15.98
C THR A 38 -0.05 18.87 -16.31
N PRO A 39 -1.05 18.02 -16.01
CA PRO A 39 -1.00 16.60 -16.39
C PRO A 39 -0.83 16.45 -17.92
N PRO A 40 0.15 15.67 -18.39
CA PRO A 40 0.37 15.42 -19.83
C PRO A 40 -0.50 14.28 -20.38
N PHE A 41 -1.52 13.86 -19.64
CA PHE A 41 -2.42 12.77 -19.97
C PHE A 41 -3.87 13.19 -19.67
N ASP A 42 -4.81 12.57 -20.36
CA ASP A 42 -6.23 12.65 -20.01
C ASP A 42 -6.55 11.48 -19.07
N ASP A 43 -7.07 11.79 -17.88
CA ASP A 43 -7.45 10.79 -16.92
C ASP A 43 -8.92 10.37 -17.03
N GLU A 44 -9.72 11.01 -17.90
CA GLU A 44 -11.16 10.76 -18.08
C GLU A 44 -11.96 10.72 -16.76
N GLY A 45 -11.47 11.41 -15.71
CA GLY A 45 -12.07 11.37 -14.37
C GLY A 45 -11.88 10.05 -13.62
N GLN A 46 -10.92 9.22 -14.03
CA GLN A 46 -10.59 7.96 -13.37
C GLN A 46 -9.95 8.21 -12.00
N GLU A 47 -10.31 7.34 -11.05
CA GLU A 47 -9.81 7.39 -9.68
C GLU A 47 -9.16 6.06 -9.32
N TYR A 48 -8.02 6.14 -8.65
CA TYR A 48 -7.25 4.96 -8.26
C TYR A 48 -6.71 5.12 -6.84
N PRO A 49 -6.73 4.05 -6.03
CA PRO A 49 -5.74 3.93 -4.97
C PRO A 49 -4.36 3.84 -5.61
N LEU A 50 -3.43 4.68 -5.16
CA LEU A 50 -2.15 4.84 -5.84
C LEU A 50 -0.99 5.07 -4.88
N PHE A 51 0.20 4.69 -5.34
CA PHE A 51 1.46 4.89 -4.64
C PHE A 51 2.47 5.52 -5.57
N VAL A 52 3.16 6.56 -5.08
CA VAL A 52 4.32 7.14 -5.74
C VAL A 52 5.57 6.74 -4.96
N THR A 53 6.53 6.17 -5.67
CA THR A 53 7.79 5.67 -5.15
C THR A 53 8.93 6.41 -5.82
N TRP A 54 9.88 6.87 -5.03
CA TRP A 54 11.16 7.38 -5.48
C TRP A 54 12.23 6.37 -5.14
N ASN A 55 13.01 5.97 -6.13
CA ASN A 55 14.25 5.24 -5.93
C ASN A 55 15.43 6.12 -6.38
N ILE A 56 16.61 5.86 -5.81
CA ILE A 56 17.84 6.55 -6.15
C ILE A 56 18.89 5.57 -6.64
N LEU A 57 19.46 5.88 -7.80
CA LEU A 57 20.56 5.15 -8.40
C LEU A 57 21.90 5.54 -7.74
N THR A 58 22.78 4.55 -7.62
CA THR A 58 24.19 4.80 -7.28
C THR A 58 24.86 5.60 -8.40
N HIS A 59 25.87 6.41 -8.09
CA HIS A 59 26.57 7.20 -9.11
C HIS A 59 27.14 6.35 -10.26
N SER A 60 27.62 5.15 -9.95
CA SER A 60 28.18 4.19 -10.93
C SER A 60 27.14 3.57 -11.86
N SER A 61 25.86 3.73 -11.55
CA SER A 61 24.72 3.17 -12.28
C SER A 61 24.00 4.17 -13.18
N VAL A 62 24.29 5.46 -13.04
CA VAL A 62 23.70 6.52 -13.86
C VAL A 62 24.23 6.40 -15.29
N GLY A 63 23.34 6.35 -16.28
CA GLY A 63 23.70 6.30 -17.71
C GLY A 63 24.18 4.94 -18.24
N LYS A 64 24.29 3.90 -17.40
CA LYS A 64 24.55 2.54 -17.91
C LYS A 64 23.25 1.95 -18.47
N PRO A 65 23.21 1.54 -19.76
CA PRO A 65 22.11 0.73 -20.25
C PRO A 65 22.07 -0.57 -19.43
N ALA A 66 20.90 -1.19 -19.32
CA ALA A 66 20.79 -2.48 -18.67
C ALA A 66 21.53 -3.53 -19.53
N CYS A 67 22.83 -3.71 -19.28
CA CYS A 67 23.68 -4.63 -20.05
C CYS A 67 23.22 -6.09 -19.92
N SER A 68 22.56 -6.42 -18.80
CA SER A 68 21.89 -7.70 -18.53
C SER A 68 20.92 -7.56 -17.34
N PRO A 69 19.82 -8.34 -17.28
CA PRO A 69 18.91 -8.37 -16.12
C PRO A 69 19.64 -8.68 -14.80
N ALA A 70 20.63 -9.57 -14.85
CA ALA A 70 21.40 -10.03 -13.68
C ALA A 70 22.45 -9.02 -13.16
N SER A 71 22.80 -7.99 -13.94
CA SER A 71 23.79 -6.97 -13.55
C SER A 71 23.18 -5.58 -13.43
N ARG A 72 21.84 -5.47 -13.44
CA ARG A 72 21.16 -4.19 -13.27
C ARG A 72 21.39 -3.74 -11.82
N PRO A 73 22.04 -2.58 -11.60
CA PRO A 73 22.19 -2.04 -10.25
C PRO A 73 20.80 -1.79 -9.67
N THR A 74 20.52 -2.42 -8.54
CA THR A 74 19.24 -2.29 -7.83
C THR A 74 19.15 -0.88 -7.24
N PRO A 75 18.21 -0.05 -7.70
CA PRO A 75 18.06 1.28 -7.16
C PRO A 75 17.58 1.19 -5.70
N ARG A 76 18.02 2.13 -4.86
CA ARG A 76 17.68 2.13 -3.43
C ARG A 76 16.43 2.97 -3.20
N LEU A 77 15.52 2.50 -2.36
CA LEU A 77 14.35 3.29 -1.96
C LEU A 77 14.75 4.65 -1.39
N ARG A 78 14.10 5.72 -1.86
CA ARG A 78 14.35 7.12 -1.53
C ARG A 78 13.10 7.85 -1.00
N GLY A 79 11.92 7.26 -1.17
CA GLY A 79 10.64 7.68 -0.61
C GLY A 79 9.52 6.82 -1.19
N CYS A 80 8.46 6.54 -0.44
CA CYS A 80 7.28 5.86 -0.98
C CYS A 80 6.07 6.12 -0.10
N ILE A 81 5.08 6.83 -0.64
CA ILE A 81 3.82 7.16 0.03
C ILE A 81 2.68 7.04 -0.98
N GLY A 82 1.50 6.67 -0.51
CA GLY A 82 0.30 6.48 -1.30
C GLY A 82 -0.92 6.28 -0.43
N THR A 83 -2.02 5.91 -1.06
CA THR A 83 -3.30 5.66 -0.41
C THR A 83 -3.99 4.41 -0.96
N PHE A 84 -4.79 3.78 -0.10
CA PHE A 84 -5.70 2.69 -0.45
C PHE A 84 -7.12 3.18 -0.79
N GLU A 85 -7.41 4.47 -0.60
CA GLU A 85 -8.65 5.10 -1.04
C GLU A 85 -8.52 5.55 -2.50
N ALA A 86 -9.60 5.42 -3.28
CA ALA A 86 -9.62 5.92 -4.64
C ALA A 86 -9.47 7.45 -4.62
N TYR A 87 -8.57 7.97 -5.45
CA TYR A 87 -8.27 9.38 -5.54
C TYR A 87 -8.17 9.80 -7.01
N PRO A 88 -8.61 11.03 -7.38
CA PRO A 88 -8.47 11.53 -8.75
C PRO A 88 -7.02 11.42 -9.23
N LEU A 89 -6.81 10.77 -10.38
CA LEU A 89 -5.49 10.33 -10.81
C LEU A 89 -4.48 11.48 -10.88
N ALA A 90 -4.78 12.56 -11.59
CA ALA A 90 -3.89 13.71 -11.69
C ALA A 90 -3.59 14.33 -10.31
N GLN A 91 -4.62 14.58 -9.49
CA GLN A 91 -4.46 15.20 -8.18
C GLN A 91 -3.61 14.32 -7.25
N GLY A 92 -3.87 13.02 -7.25
CA GLY A 92 -3.15 12.07 -6.39
C GLY A 92 -1.71 11.88 -6.83
N LEU A 93 -1.43 11.82 -8.13
CA LEU A 93 -0.05 11.74 -8.62
C LEU A 93 0.76 12.98 -8.19
N ALA A 94 0.18 14.18 -8.26
CA ALA A 94 0.86 15.39 -7.80
C ALA A 94 1.08 15.39 -6.28
N GLU A 95 0.02 15.14 -5.52
CA GLU A 95 0.07 15.15 -4.06
C GLU A 95 1.02 14.09 -3.49
N TYR A 96 0.87 12.83 -3.92
CA TYR A 96 1.70 11.74 -3.42
C TYR A 96 3.13 11.78 -3.96
N ALA A 97 3.38 12.39 -5.13
CA ALA A 97 4.76 12.69 -5.58
C ALA A 97 5.46 13.65 -4.62
N SER A 98 4.81 14.75 -4.26
CA SER A 98 5.32 15.73 -3.29
C SER A 98 5.54 15.10 -1.92
N ILE A 99 4.52 14.44 -1.38
CA ILE A 99 4.57 13.85 -0.03
C ILE A 99 5.69 12.79 0.04
N SER A 100 5.78 11.89 -0.94
CA SER A 100 6.81 10.85 -0.95
C SER A 100 8.23 11.40 -1.16
N ALA A 101 8.39 12.54 -1.85
CA ALA A 101 9.68 13.17 -2.09
C ALA A 101 10.20 13.98 -0.88
N PHE A 102 9.31 14.69 -0.19
CA PHE A 102 9.70 15.72 0.77
C PHE A 102 9.20 15.50 2.20
N LYS A 103 8.17 14.67 2.39
CA LYS A 103 7.48 14.49 3.68
C LYS A 103 7.51 13.05 4.20
N ASP A 104 8.18 12.13 3.50
CA ASP A 104 8.41 10.76 3.99
C ASP A 104 9.45 10.78 5.12
N GLY A 105 9.01 10.76 6.38
CA GLY A 105 9.87 10.88 7.57
C GLY A 105 10.94 9.79 7.74
N ARG A 106 10.96 8.76 6.89
CA ARG A 106 12.04 7.75 6.85
C ARG A 106 13.28 8.25 6.10
N PHE A 107 13.14 9.30 5.29
CA PHE A 107 14.20 9.83 4.44
C PHE A 107 14.28 11.36 4.53
N PRO A 108 15.46 11.98 4.37
CA PRO A 108 15.56 13.42 4.19
C PRO A 108 14.82 13.88 2.93
N ALA A 109 14.34 15.12 2.87
CA ALA A 109 13.75 15.67 1.66
C ALA A 109 14.69 15.51 0.44
N ILE A 110 14.14 15.14 -0.72
CA ILE A 110 14.90 15.04 -1.97
C ILE A 110 15.46 16.41 -2.35
N THR A 111 16.70 16.44 -2.85
CA THR A 111 17.38 17.68 -3.27
C THR A 111 17.53 17.77 -4.79
N GLN A 112 17.73 18.98 -5.31
CA GLN A 112 17.95 19.23 -6.75
C GLN A 112 19.11 18.38 -7.33
N ALA A 113 20.18 18.19 -6.56
CA ALA A 113 21.35 17.40 -6.98
C ALA A 113 21.06 15.89 -7.09
N GLU A 114 19.97 15.41 -6.49
CA GLU A 114 19.55 14.02 -6.59
C GLU A 114 18.75 13.73 -7.85
N LEU A 115 18.06 14.72 -8.44
CA LEU A 115 17.15 14.53 -9.58
C LEU A 115 17.75 13.67 -10.71
N PRO A 116 18.99 13.91 -11.20
CA PRO A 116 19.57 13.12 -12.30
C PRO A 116 19.73 11.62 -11.99
N ARG A 117 19.61 11.24 -10.73
CA ARG A 117 19.79 9.87 -10.23
C ARG A 117 18.49 9.25 -9.76
N LEU A 118 17.36 9.93 -9.88
CA LEU A 118 16.07 9.42 -9.43
C LEU A 118 15.41 8.52 -10.48
N GLU A 119 14.66 7.57 -9.97
CA GLU A 119 13.70 6.76 -10.67
C GLU A 119 12.36 6.91 -9.96
N CYS A 120 11.33 7.32 -10.72
CA CYS A 120 9.96 7.41 -10.25
C CYS A 120 9.25 6.10 -10.57
N GLY A 121 8.56 5.53 -9.59
CA GLY A 121 7.64 4.42 -9.75
C GLY A 121 6.23 4.85 -9.39
N VAL A 122 5.28 4.64 -10.29
CA VAL A 122 3.85 4.83 -10.04
C VAL A 122 3.19 3.46 -10.02
N SER A 123 2.41 3.19 -8.97
CA SER A 123 1.62 1.97 -8.83
C SER A 123 0.14 2.34 -8.67
N LEU A 124 -0.71 1.92 -9.61
CA LEU A 124 -2.16 2.10 -9.57
C LEU A 124 -2.80 0.77 -9.21
N LEU A 125 -3.63 0.76 -8.16
CA LEU A 125 -4.31 -0.45 -7.71
C LEU A 125 -5.65 -0.59 -8.45
N THR A 126 -5.87 -1.74 -9.07
CA THR A 126 -7.00 -1.99 -9.97
C THR A 126 -7.67 -3.34 -9.68
N GLY A 127 -8.88 -3.54 -10.21
CA GLY A 127 -9.55 -4.84 -10.17
C GLY A 127 -9.86 -5.35 -8.76
N PHE A 128 -10.37 -4.48 -7.88
CA PHE A 128 -10.76 -4.88 -6.53
C PHE A 128 -12.02 -5.76 -6.54
N GLU A 129 -11.86 -7.01 -6.15
CA GLU A 129 -12.92 -8.03 -6.10
C GLU A 129 -13.02 -8.62 -4.69
N GLU A 130 -14.23 -8.89 -4.19
CA GLU A 130 -14.40 -9.68 -2.98
C GLU A 130 -14.05 -11.15 -3.27
N CYS A 131 -13.35 -11.80 -2.36
CA CYS A 131 -12.98 -13.21 -2.45
C CYS A 131 -14.09 -14.10 -1.89
N ASP A 132 -14.32 -15.26 -2.49
CA ASP A 132 -15.31 -16.23 -1.99
C ASP A 132 -14.87 -16.89 -0.67
N ASP A 133 -13.56 -17.09 -0.52
CA ASP A 133 -12.90 -17.59 0.68
C ASP A 133 -11.65 -16.76 0.99
N TYR A 134 -11.17 -16.78 2.22
CA TYR A 134 -10.00 -16.01 2.64
C TYR A 134 -8.70 -16.41 1.91
N LEU A 135 -8.71 -17.55 1.19
CA LEU A 135 -7.61 -18.04 0.35
C LEU A 135 -7.85 -17.88 -1.16
N ASP A 136 -8.98 -17.30 -1.58
CA ASP A 136 -9.36 -17.10 -3.00
C ASP A 136 -8.62 -15.91 -3.66
N TRP A 137 -7.30 -16.02 -3.71
CA TRP A 137 -6.41 -15.07 -4.38
C TRP A 137 -5.13 -15.80 -4.84
N GLN A 138 -4.19 -15.13 -5.51
CA GLN A 138 -3.00 -15.78 -6.08
C GLN A 138 -1.75 -15.03 -5.67
N VAL A 139 -0.81 -15.75 -5.04
CA VAL A 139 0.48 -15.20 -4.59
C VAL A 139 1.26 -14.67 -5.79
N GLY A 140 1.82 -13.47 -5.66
CA GLY A 140 2.59 -12.79 -6.73
C GLY A 140 1.74 -12.26 -7.88
N THR A 141 0.40 -12.35 -7.79
CA THR A 141 -0.52 -11.75 -8.77
C THR A 141 -1.48 -10.78 -8.10
N HIS A 142 -2.02 -11.17 -6.94
CA HIS A 142 -3.00 -10.38 -6.21
C HIS A 142 -2.41 -9.81 -4.93
N GLY A 143 -2.73 -8.54 -4.66
CA GLY A 143 -2.69 -7.98 -3.32
C GLY A 143 -3.94 -8.38 -2.55
N ILE A 144 -3.87 -8.32 -1.22
CA ILE A 144 -5.00 -8.64 -0.33
C ILE A 144 -5.34 -7.42 0.51
N TYR A 145 -6.63 -7.16 0.70
CA TYR A 145 -7.17 -6.17 1.62
C TYR A 145 -8.19 -6.84 2.53
N ILE A 146 -7.85 -7.01 3.80
CA ILE A 146 -8.65 -7.75 4.78
C ILE A 146 -9.51 -6.80 5.62
N HIS A 147 -10.70 -7.28 5.97
CA HIS A 147 -11.61 -6.65 6.91
C HIS A 147 -12.02 -7.69 7.94
N LEU A 148 -11.66 -7.45 9.19
CA LEU A 148 -12.01 -8.30 10.33
C LEU A 148 -12.91 -7.50 11.28
N PRO A 149 -14.16 -7.92 11.54
CA PRO A 149 -14.96 -7.35 12.61
C PRO A 149 -14.20 -7.47 13.94
N ASN A 150 -14.07 -6.38 14.70
CA ASN A 150 -13.30 -6.39 15.93
C ASN A 150 -14.04 -7.19 17.01
N PRO A 151 -13.53 -8.37 17.43
CA PRO A 151 -14.25 -9.20 18.39
C PRO A 151 -14.24 -8.60 19.81
N ALA A 152 -13.34 -7.66 20.11
CA ALA A 152 -13.35 -6.95 21.39
C ALA A 152 -14.55 -6.01 21.55
N LEU A 153 -15.18 -5.63 20.42
CA LEU A 153 -16.32 -4.73 20.34
C LEU A 153 -17.62 -5.44 19.96
N ALA A 154 -17.58 -6.74 19.68
CA ALA A 154 -18.77 -7.50 19.36
C ALA A 154 -19.74 -7.49 20.56
N PRO A 155 -21.04 -7.21 20.34
CA PRO A 155 -22.01 -7.22 21.42
C PRO A 155 -22.05 -8.62 22.07
N LYS A 156 -21.87 -8.69 23.39
CA LYS A 156 -21.82 -9.92 24.20
C LYS A 156 -23.16 -10.66 24.31
N SER A 157 -24.01 -10.66 23.28
CA SER A 157 -25.40 -11.15 23.37
C SER A 157 -25.62 -12.59 22.85
N LEU A 158 -24.58 -13.35 22.47
CA LEU A 158 -24.79 -14.72 21.96
C LEU A 158 -23.96 -15.82 22.63
N LEU A 159 -23.28 -15.54 23.75
CA LEU A 159 -22.60 -16.56 24.56
C LEU A 159 -22.91 -16.37 26.06
N ALA A 160 -24.15 -16.61 26.47
CA ALA A 160 -24.51 -16.93 27.86
C ALA A 160 -25.93 -17.52 27.94
N GLY A 161 -26.11 -18.72 27.39
CA GLY A 161 -27.17 -19.60 27.84
C GLY A 161 -26.74 -20.30 29.13
N GLY A 162 -27.51 -20.13 30.20
CA GLY A 162 -27.60 -21.05 31.35
C GLY A 162 -26.44 -21.08 32.35
N ASN A 163 -26.56 -20.38 33.48
CA ASN A 163 -27.02 -21.00 34.73
C ASN A 163 -27.05 -19.97 35.86
N GLN A 164 -28.21 -19.87 36.48
CA GLN A 164 -28.38 -19.31 37.82
C GLN A 164 -27.85 -20.34 38.81
N ASP A 165 -27.12 -19.89 39.84
CA ASP A 165 -27.30 -20.36 41.21
C ASP A 165 -26.62 -19.41 42.20
N SER A 166 -27.26 -19.27 43.35
CA SER A 166 -27.08 -18.22 44.35
C SER A 166 -26.15 -18.62 45.51
N ALA A 167 -25.91 -17.62 46.37
CA ALA A 167 -25.40 -17.65 47.75
C ALA A 167 -23.87 -17.45 47.91
N SER A 168 -23.30 -16.78 48.92
CA SER A 168 -23.73 -15.83 49.96
C SER A 168 -22.45 -15.47 50.78
N SER A 169 -22.40 -14.27 51.35
CA SER A 169 -21.71 -13.89 52.62
C SER A 169 -20.22 -13.47 52.68
N ARG A 170 -20.02 -12.13 52.77
CA ARG A 170 -19.23 -11.30 53.73
C ARG A 170 -17.76 -11.68 54.11
N SER A 171 -16.80 -10.78 53.88
CA SER A 171 -16.01 -10.09 54.93
C SER A 171 -15.08 -8.99 54.38
N SER A 172 -14.85 -7.96 55.20
CA SER A 172 -14.15 -6.70 54.89
C SER A 172 -12.62 -6.80 55.07
N THR A 173 -11.83 -6.35 54.10
CA THR A 173 -10.45 -5.81 54.26
C THR A 173 -10.16 -4.81 53.14
N PRO A 174 -9.51 -3.65 53.40
CA PRO A 174 -9.04 -2.76 52.35
C PRO A 174 -7.63 -3.20 51.96
N ALA A 175 -7.52 -4.15 51.04
CA ALA A 175 -6.27 -4.40 50.35
C ALA A 175 -6.24 -3.53 49.10
N VAL A 176 -5.13 -2.81 48.89
CA VAL A 176 -4.82 -2.06 47.68
C VAL A 176 -4.85 -3.02 46.49
N THR A 177 -6.01 -3.17 45.87
CA THR A 177 -6.13 -3.79 44.56
C THR A 177 -5.91 -2.69 43.54
N CYS A 178 -4.78 -2.76 42.83
CA CYS A 178 -4.65 -2.14 41.53
C CYS A 178 -5.92 -2.47 40.74
N ARG A 179 -6.75 -1.45 40.53
CA ARG A 179 -7.84 -1.53 39.56
C ARG A 179 -7.14 -1.71 38.22
N PHE A 180 -7.00 -2.96 37.77
CA PHE A 180 -6.98 -3.23 36.35
C PHE A 180 -8.37 -2.85 35.85
N ALA A 181 -8.59 -1.54 35.68
CA ALA A 181 -9.53 -1.08 34.70
C ALA A 181 -9.04 -1.68 33.39
N ARG A 182 -9.65 -2.79 32.97
CA ARG A 182 -9.63 -3.15 31.55
C ARG A 182 -10.18 -1.91 30.87
N SER A 183 -9.30 -1.21 30.17
CA SER A 183 -9.67 -0.14 29.26
C SER A 183 -10.94 -0.60 28.56
N GLU A 184 -11.99 0.23 28.59
CA GLU A 184 -13.02 0.10 27.56
C GLU A 184 -12.29 -0.05 26.23
N ALA A 185 -12.71 -1.03 25.43
CA ALA A 185 -12.06 -1.38 24.18
C ALA A 185 -12.23 -0.22 23.19
N SER A 186 -11.44 0.83 23.35
CA SER A 186 -11.39 1.97 22.45
C SER A 186 -10.57 1.53 21.25
N GLY A 187 -11.27 1.07 20.23
CA GLY A 187 -10.68 0.60 18.98
C GLY A 187 -11.68 0.72 17.83
N PRO A 188 -11.21 0.63 16.58
CA PRO A 188 -12.12 0.62 15.44
C PRO A 188 -12.99 -0.63 15.47
N ALA A 189 -14.24 -0.49 15.06
CA ALA A 189 -15.21 -1.60 14.97
C ALA A 189 -14.80 -2.67 13.95
N VAL A 190 -13.98 -2.29 12.96
CA VAL A 190 -13.42 -3.18 11.94
C VAL A 190 -11.92 -2.94 11.88
N LEU A 191 -11.16 -4.02 11.96
CA LEU A 191 -9.71 -4.02 11.76
C LEU A 191 -9.44 -4.26 10.28
N THR A 192 -8.57 -3.43 9.69
CA THR A 192 -8.20 -3.57 8.27
C THR A 192 -6.68 -3.60 8.10
N ALA A 193 -6.23 -4.36 7.11
CA ALA A 193 -4.84 -4.38 6.68
C ALA A 193 -4.73 -4.83 5.24
N THR A 194 -3.62 -4.48 4.61
CA THR A 194 -3.39 -4.73 3.19
C THR A 194 -1.94 -5.12 2.94
N TYR A 195 -1.75 -5.98 1.95
CA TYR A 195 -0.45 -6.30 1.36
C TYR A 195 -0.53 -6.19 -0.15
N LEU A 196 0.46 -5.52 -0.74
CA LEU A 196 0.63 -5.42 -2.19
C LEU A 196 1.02 -6.78 -2.79
N PRO A 197 0.80 -7.00 -4.10
CA PRO A 197 1.09 -8.27 -4.78
C PRO A 197 2.50 -8.82 -4.55
N ASP A 198 3.50 -7.94 -4.47
CA ASP A 198 4.92 -8.31 -4.39
C ASP A 198 5.38 -8.67 -2.96
N VAL A 199 4.67 -8.19 -1.92
CA VAL A 199 5.11 -8.38 -0.52
C VAL A 199 5.10 -9.86 -0.13
N ILE A 200 4.08 -10.59 -0.55
CA ILE A 200 3.87 -11.99 -0.17
C ILE A 200 4.96 -12.92 -0.74
N PRO A 201 5.25 -12.89 -2.07
CA PRO A 201 6.35 -13.69 -2.62
C PRO A 201 7.72 -13.25 -2.10
N ASP A 202 7.96 -11.96 -1.89
CA ASP A 202 9.24 -11.46 -1.35
C ASP A 202 9.54 -11.97 0.06
N GLN A 203 8.50 -12.17 0.87
CA GLN A 203 8.62 -12.77 2.20
C GLN A 203 8.66 -14.32 2.17
N GLY A 204 8.34 -14.94 1.03
CA GLY A 204 8.20 -16.38 0.93
C GLY A 204 7.02 -16.95 1.73
N TRP A 205 5.99 -16.14 1.99
CA TRP A 205 4.83 -16.55 2.78
C TRP A 205 3.87 -17.42 1.97
N THR A 206 3.31 -18.44 2.63
CA THR A 206 2.09 -19.10 2.18
C THR A 206 0.88 -18.18 2.31
N LYS A 207 -0.24 -18.53 1.68
CA LYS A 207 -1.47 -17.75 1.79
C LYS A 207 -1.98 -17.62 3.22
N VAL A 208 -1.89 -18.69 4.02
CA VAL A 208 -2.33 -18.70 5.42
C VAL A 208 -1.43 -17.80 6.26
N GLU A 209 -0.11 -17.88 6.09
CA GLU A 209 0.83 -17.01 6.81
C GLU A 209 0.63 -15.54 6.45
N ALA A 210 0.37 -15.22 5.18
CA ALA A 210 0.07 -13.87 4.74
C ALA A 210 -1.21 -13.33 5.39
N ILE A 211 -2.26 -14.14 5.49
CA ILE A 211 -3.52 -13.78 6.17
C ILE A 211 -3.29 -13.57 7.66
N ASP A 212 -2.61 -14.50 8.34
CA ASP A 212 -2.32 -14.39 9.77
C ASP A 212 -1.48 -13.15 10.07
N SER A 213 -0.46 -12.87 9.24
CA SER A 213 0.36 -11.68 9.30
C SER A 213 -0.47 -10.40 9.09
N ALA A 214 -1.37 -10.40 8.10
CA ALA A 214 -2.26 -9.28 7.82
C ALA A 214 -3.19 -9.00 9.01
N MET A 215 -3.74 -10.04 9.65
CA MET A 215 -4.57 -9.89 10.85
C MET A 215 -3.79 -9.26 11.99
N ARG A 216 -2.55 -9.71 12.24
CA ARG A 216 -1.67 -9.09 13.25
C ARG A 216 -1.39 -7.63 12.92
N LYS A 217 -1.12 -7.33 11.65
CA LYS A 217 -0.90 -5.97 11.14
C LYS A 217 -2.14 -5.08 11.30
N ALA A 218 -3.34 -5.65 11.17
CA ALA A 218 -4.60 -4.95 11.39
C ALA A 218 -4.86 -4.62 12.88
N GLY A 219 -4.02 -5.13 13.79
CA GLY A 219 -4.14 -4.94 15.23
C GLY A 219 -4.87 -6.07 15.95
N PHE A 220 -5.13 -7.22 15.29
CA PHE A 220 -5.72 -8.36 15.97
C PHE A 220 -4.68 -9.07 16.87
N ASP A 221 -4.91 -9.03 18.17
CA ASP A 221 -4.02 -9.58 19.19
C ASP A 221 -4.47 -10.96 19.71
N GLY A 222 -5.70 -11.38 19.42
CA GLY A 222 -6.28 -12.65 19.84
C GLY A 222 -5.64 -13.91 19.23
N LYS A 223 -6.17 -15.07 19.62
CA LYS A 223 -5.78 -16.36 19.03
C LYS A 223 -6.39 -16.45 17.62
N ILE A 224 -5.56 -16.70 16.61
CA ILE A 224 -6.01 -16.92 15.24
C ILE A 224 -6.45 -18.38 15.12
N THR A 225 -7.76 -18.60 15.06
CA THR A 225 -8.38 -19.91 14.78
C THR A 225 -8.92 -19.94 13.36
N GLU A 226 -9.22 -21.14 12.86
CA GLU A 226 -9.80 -21.30 11.52
C GLU A 226 -11.14 -20.57 11.37
N ASP A 227 -11.99 -20.58 12.40
CA ASP A 227 -13.27 -19.86 12.38
C ASP A 227 -13.09 -18.34 12.23
N ILE A 228 -12.03 -17.79 12.83
CA ILE A 228 -11.73 -16.35 12.72
C ILE A 228 -11.16 -16.04 11.33
N ARG A 229 -10.38 -16.93 10.72
CA ARG A 229 -9.96 -16.75 9.32
C ARG A 229 -11.15 -16.75 8.38
N ARG A 230 -12.11 -17.66 8.61
CA ARG A 230 -13.35 -17.76 7.82
C ARG A 230 -14.29 -16.58 8.01
N SER A 231 -14.15 -15.81 9.09
CA SER A 231 -14.94 -14.60 9.31
C SER A 231 -14.34 -13.36 8.63
N LEU A 232 -13.14 -13.46 8.06
CA LEU A 232 -12.53 -12.38 7.30
C LEU A 232 -13.31 -12.13 6.01
N ARG A 233 -13.54 -10.85 5.72
CA ARG A 233 -13.83 -10.42 4.35
C ARG A 233 -12.52 -10.01 3.69
N VAL A 234 -12.15 -10.71 2.63
CA VAL A 234 -10.93 -10.44 1.88
C VAL A 234 -11.31 -9.88 0.52
N ARG A 235 -10.71 -8.75 0.15
CA ARG A 235 -10.72 -8.26 -1.22
C ARG A 235 -9.36 -8.53 -1.85
N ARG A 236 -9.36 -9.03 -3.07
CA ARG A 236 -8.16 -9.13 -3.91
C ARG A 236 -8.12 -7.97 -4.89
N TYR A 237 -6.93 -7.56 -5.27
CA TYR A 237 -6.71 -6.52 -6.28
C TYR A 237 -5.39 -6.76 -7.01
N ARG A 238 -5.18 -6.05 -8.11
CA ARG A 238 -3.92 -6.04 -8.87
C ARG A 238 -3.26 -4.67 -8.77
N SER A 239 -1.98 -4.61 -9.09
CA SER A 239 -1.22 -3.36 -9.17
C SER A 239 -0.62 -3.24 -10.56
N ASP A 240 -1.02 -2.22 -11.29
CA ASP A 240 -0.36 -1.82 -12.52
C ASP A 240 0.78 -0.85 -12.16
N LYS A 241 2.01 -1.23 -12.51
CA LYS A 241 3.22 -0.50 -12.11
C LYS A 241 4.00 -0.03 -13.33
N VAL A 242 4.43 1.22 -13.30
CA VAL A 242 5.35 1.80 -14.28
C VAL A 242 6.48 2.51 -13.55
N GLU A 243 7.69 2.38 -14.10
CA GLU A 243 8.89 3.03 -13.56
C GLU A 243 9.62 3.78 -14.67
N ARG A 244 10.05 5.02 -14.39
CA ARG A 244 10.82 5.84 -15.31
C ARG A 244 11.94 6.58 -14.58
N ARG A 245 13.09 6.69 -15.22
CA ARG A 245 14.23 7.45 -14.73
C ARG A 245 14.13 8.90 -15.13
N TYR A 246 14.77 9.77 -14.36
CA TYR A 246 14.81 11.21 -14.66
C TYR A 246 15.39 11.51 -16.04
N ALA A 247 16.39 10.75 -16.51
CA ALA A 247 16.94 10.92 -17.86
C ALA A 247 15.89 10.69 -18.97
N GLU A 248 14.94 9.77 -18.76
CA GLU A 248 13.85 9.52 -19.71
C GLU A 248 12.84 10.66 -19.70
N TYR A 249 12.55 11.22 -18.52
CA TYR A 249 11.73 12.42 -18.37
C TYR A 249 12.34 13.64 -19.10
N VAL A 250 13.65 13.88 -18.91
CA VAL A 250 14.36 14.98 -19.58
C VAL A 250 14.34 14.79 -21.10
N ALA A 251 14.57 13.57 -21.60
CA ALA A 251 14.51 13.28 -23.02
C ALA A 251 13.09 13.48 -23.59
N TRP A 252 12.05 13.04 -22.87
CA TRP A 252 10.65 13.26 -23.23
C TRP A 252 10.32 14.76 -23.31
N LYS A 253 10.74 15.54 -22.31
CA LYS A 253 10.52 17.00 -22.25
C LYS A 253 11.21 17.78 -23.38
N GLN A 254 12.34 17.28 -23.89
CA GLN A 254 13.05 17.88 -25.02
C GLN A 254 12.44 17.53 -26.39
N GLY A 255 11.66 16.45 -26.45
CA GLY A 255 10.99 15.98 -27.67
C GLY A 255 9.56 16.50 -27.85
N GLN A 256 9.02 17.20 -26.86
CA GLN A 256 7.74 17.92 -26.90
C GLN A 256 7.94 19.33 -27.45
#